data_AF-A0A6B0GVU8-F1
#
_entry.id   AF-A0A6B0GVU8-F1
#
_cell.length_a   1.000
_cell.length_b   1.000
_cell.length_c   1.000
_cell.angle_alpha   90.00
_cell.angle_beta   90.00
_cell.angle_gamma   90.00
#
_symmetry.space_group_name_H-M   'P 1'
#
loop_
_entity.id
_entity.type
_entity.pdbx_description
1 polymer ?
#
loop_
_entity_poly.entity_id
_entity_poly.type
_entity_poly.pdbx_seq_one_letter_code
_entity_poly.pdbx_strand_id
1 'polypeptide(L)' 'MTENVVVLGSGYAGAGAVKSIEKQLGDRVDLTWVSDVDHHLVLHEAHRCIRNPRVKEKVAIPVDDIKSP' A
#
# COMPACT_ATOMS: atom_id res chain seq x y z
N MET A 1 26.94 1.37 -2.63
CA MET A 1 25.99 0.76 -1.69
C MET A 1 24.65 1.36 -2.02
N THR A 2 23.62 0.54 -2.17
CA THR A 2 22.25 0.99 -2.36
C THR A 2 21.66 1.21 -0.97
N GLU A 3 21.04 2.36 -0.72
CA GLU A 3 20.39 2.64 0.56
C GLU A 3 19.17 1.73 0.74
N ASN A 4 19.10 1.06 1.89
CA ASN A 4 17.94 0.26 2.28
C ASN A 4 16.87 1.17 2.87
N VAL A 5 15.66 1.13 2.32
CA VAL A 5 14.52 1.90 2.79
C VAL A 5 13.43 0.93 3.22
N VAL A 6 12.94 1.10 4.45
CA VAL A 6 11.85 0.28 4.98
C VAL A 6 10.62 1.15 5.22
N VAL A 7 9.49 0.77 4.61
CA VAL A 7 8.18 1.39 4.86
C VAL A 7 7.36 0.44 5.74
N LEU A 8 6.88 0.95 6.87
CA LEU A 8 6.08 0.19 7.83
C LEU A 8 4.60 0.61 7.76
N GLY A 9 3.75 -0.34 7.38
CA GLY A 9 2.29 -0.19 7.27
C GLY A 9 1.80 0.03 5.83
N SER A 10 0.65 -0.55 5.50
CA SER A 10 -0.02 -0.40 4.19
C SER A 10 -1.19 0.60 4.20
N GLY A 11 -1.24 1.50 5.19
CA GLY A 11 -2.21 2.61 5.22
C GLY A 11 -1.96 3.66 4.14
N TYR A 12 -2.72 4.76 4.14
CA TYR A 12 -2.61 5.83 3.14
C TYR A 12 -1.18 6.35 2.97
N ALA A 13 -0.50 6.59 4.09
CA ALA A 13 0.86 7.11 4.09
C ALA A 13 1.84 6.08 3.52
N GLY A 14 1.76 4.81 3.94
CA GLY A 14 2.68 3.76 3.49
C GLY A 14 2.52 3.45 2.00
N ALA A 15 1.28 3.24 1.54
CA ALA A 15 1.00 3.00 0.13
C ALA A 15 1.42 4.19 -0.76
N GLY A 16 1.19 5.42 -0.29
CA GLY A 16 1.64 6.63 -0.98
C GLY A 16 3.17 6.77 -1.00
N ALA A 17 3.83 6.45 0.11
CA ALA A 17 5.29 6.50 0.23
C ALA A 17 5.97 5.51 -0.73
N VAL A 18 5.50 4.26 -0.79
CA VAL A 18 6.04 3.24 -1.72
C VAL A 18 5.96 3.73 -3.17
N LYS A 19 4.78 4.17 -3.62
CA LYS A 19 4.62 4.72 -4.98
C LYS A 19 5.53 5.91 -5.25
N SER A 20 5.70 6.79 -4.27
CA SER A 20 6.54 7.98 -4.40
C SER A 20 8.03 7.62 -4.49
N ILE A 21 8.48 6.69 -3.66
CA ILE A 21 9.87 6.21 -3.62
C ILE A 21 10.21 5.49 -4.92
N GLU A 22 9.40 4.52 -5.35
CA GLU A 22 9.61 3.79 -6.61
C GLU A 22 9.68 4.75 -7.80
N LYS A 23 8.76 5.73 -7.87
CA LYS A 23 8.72 6.72 -8.94
C LYS A 23 9.96 7.64 -8.98
N GLN A 24 10.48 8.04 -7.83
CA GLN A 24 11.56 9.03 -7.75
C GLN A 24 12.95 8.42 -7.73
N LEU A 25 13.10 7.27 -7.07
CA LEU A 25 14.39 6.65 -6.81
C LEU A 25 14.59 5.37 -7.63
N GLY A 26 13.53 4.63 -7.95
CA GLY A 26 13.61 3.36 -8.67
C GLY A 26 14.68 2.44 -8.07
N ASP A 27 15.53 1.88 -8.91
CA ASP A 27 16.59 0.93 -8.54
C ASP A 27 17.75 1.55 -7.73
N ARG A 28 17.69 2.85 -7.39
CA ARG A 28 18.70 3.51 -6.55
C ARG A 28 18.55 3.18 -5.06
N VAL A 29 17.43 2.59 -4.66
CA VAL A 29 17.16 2.15 -3.28
C VAL A 29 16.70 0.70 -3.28
N ASP A 30 17.02 -0.03 -2.21
CA ASP A 30 16.41 -1.32 -1.92
C ASP A 30 15.21 -1.10 -0.99
N LEU A 31 14.00 -1.18 -1.54
CA LEU A 31 12.77 -0.85 -0.84
C LEU A 31 12.10 -2.12 -0.29
N THR A 32 11.99 -2.19 1.04
CA THR A 32 11.19 -3.22 1.72
C THR A 32 9.91 -2.61 2.28
N TRP A 33 8.76 -3.18 1.92
CA TRP A 33 7.46 -2.80 2.48
C TRP A 33 6.96 -3.88 3.44
N VAL A 34 6.76 -3.52 4.71
CA VAL A 34 6.28 -4.45 5.75
C VAL A 34 4.93 -3.96 6.26
N SER A 35 3.95 -4.85 6.29
CA SER A 35 2.62 -4.58 6.86
C SER A 35 2.06 -5.84 7.52
N ASP A 36 1.13 -5.68 8.45
CA ASP A 36 0.42 -6.79 9.10
C ASP A 36 -0.64 -7.41 8.18
N VAL A 37 -1.06 -6.68 7.14
CA VAL A 37 -2.02 -7.10 6.12
C VAL A 37 -1.49 -6.86 4.72
N ASP A 38 -2.00 -7.63 3.77
CA ASP A 38 -1.63 -7.67 2.34
C ASP A 38 -2.38 -6.64 1.46
N HIS A 39 -3.06 -5.67 2.06
CA HIS A 39 -3.85 -4.69 1.33
C HIS A 39 -3.76 -3.30 1.95
N HIS A 40 -4.02 -2.29 1.13
CA HIS A 40 -4.38 -0.96 1.56
C HIS A 40 -5.90 -0.86 1.73
N LEU A 41 -6.35 -0.57 2.95
CA LEU A 41 -7.77 -0.31 3.21
C LEU A 41 -8.10 1.17 2.96
N VAL A 42 -9.03 1.42 2.04
CA VAL A 42 -9.66 2.72 1.81
C VAL A 42 -10.61 3.04 2.97
N LEU A 43 -10.03 3.36 4.13
CA LEU A 43 -10.73 3.39 5.41
C LEU A 43 -11.94 4.35 5.43
N HIS A 44 -11.86 5.48 4.73
CA HIS A 44 -12.98 6.42 4.68
C HIS A 44 -14.23 5.84 3.99
N GLU A 45 -14.10 4.75 3.23
CA GLU A 45 -15.21 4.03 2.60
C GLU A 45 -15.68 2.80 3.40
N ALA A 46 -15.10 2.48 4.56
CA ALA A 46 -15.46 1.28 5.33
C ALA A 46 -16.95 1.21 5.70
N HIS A 47 -17.60 2.37 5.87
CA HIS A 47 -19.04 2.49 6.10
C HIS A 47 -19.90 1.82 5.01
N ARG A 48 -19.39 1.71 3.78
CA ARG A 48 -20.09 1.03 2.67
C ARG A 48 -20.20 -0.48 2.90
N CYS A 49 -19.20 -1.08 3.55
CA CYS A 49 -19.22 -2.51 3.87
C CYS A 49 -20.26 -2.85 4.94
N ILE A 50 -20.55 -1.91 5.86
CA ILE A 50 -21.63 -2.07 6.86
C ILE A 50 -22.99 -2.17 6.15
N ARG A 51 -23.21 -1.32 5.14
CA ARG A 51 -24.45 -1.34 4.34
C ARG A 51 -24.53 -2.54 3.39
N ASN A 52 -23.43 -2.90 2.75
CA ASN A 52 -23.34 -4.01 1.82
C ASN A 52 -21.94 -4.67 1.89
N PRO A 53 -21.82 -5.85 2.53
CA PRO A 53 -20.54 -6.54 2.69
C PRO A 53 -19.85 -6.91 1.37
N ARG A 54 -20.60 -7.02 0.26
CA ARG A 54 -20.05 -7.34 -1.09
C ARG A 54 -19.24 -6.19 -1.71
N VAL A 55 -19.04 -5.09 -0.99
CA VAL A 55 -18.21 -3.95 -1.41
C VAL A 55 -16.79 -4.07 -0.87
N LYS A 56 -16.50 -5.07 -0.02
CA LYS A 56 -15.18 -5.28 0.58
C LYS A 56 -14.06 -5.26 -0.47
N GLU A 57 -14.25 -5.96 -1.58
CA GLU A 57 -13.27 -6.09 -2.67
C GLU A 57 -13.01 -4.75 -3.38
N LYS A 58 -13.86 -3.73 -3.19
CA LYS A 58 -13.68 -2.38 -3.75
C LYS A 58 -12.92 -1.44 -2.81
N VAL A 59 -12.84 -1.76 -1.53
CA VAL A 59 -12.22 -0.89 -0.51
C VAL A 59 -10.94 -1.47 0.07
N ALA A 60 -10.66 -2.76 -0.12
CA ALA A 60 -9.38 -3.38 0.22
C ALA A 60 -8.58 -3.62 -1.07
N ILE A 61 -7.59 -2.75 -1.32
CA ILE A 61 -6.76 -2.81 -2.53
C ILE A 61 -5.52 -3.67 -2.23
N PRO A 62 -5.30 -4.80 -2.92
CA PRO A 62 -4.10 -5.62 -2.75
C PRO A 62 -2.82 -4.78 -2.92
N VAL A 63 -1.80 -5.02 -2.09
CA VAL A 63 -0.53 -4.27 -2.20
C VAL A 63 0.20 -4.54 -3.52
N ASP A 64 -0.03 -5.72 -4.13
CA ASP A 64 0.51 -6.09 -5.44
C ASP A 64 -0.06 -5.24 -6.58
N ASP A 65 -1.25 -4.65 -6.41
CA ASP A 65 -1.83 -3.70 -7.38
C ASP A 65 -1.26 -2.27 -7.20
N ILE A 66 -0.49 -2.04 -6.13
CA ILE A 66 0.05 -0.72 -5.75
C ILE A 66 1.54 -0.61 -6.08
N LYS A 67 2.33 -1.61 -5.69
CA LYS A 67 3.78 -1.63 -5.89
C LYS A 67 4.14 -1.93 -7.35
N SER A 68 5.35 -1.59 -7.74
CA SER A 68 5.88 -1.99 -9.05
C SER A 68 6.15 -3.51 -9.10
N PRO A 69 6.07 -4.16 -10.28
CA PRO A 69 6.30 -5.60 -10.43
C PRO A 69 7.65 -6.08 -9.91
#